data_AF-A0A4Y2UK35-F1
#
_entry.id   AF-A0A4Y2UK35-F1
#
_cell.length_a   1.000
_cell.length_b   1.000
_cell.length_c   1.000
_cell.angle_alpha   90.00
_cell.angle_beta   90.00
_cell.angle_gamma   90.00
#
_symmetry.space_group_name_H-M   'P 1'
#
loop_
_entity.id
_entity.type
_entity.pdbx_description
1 polymer ?
#
loop_
_entity_poly.entity_id
_entity_poly.type
_entity_poly.pdbx_seq_one_letter_code
_entity_poly.pdbx_strand_id
1 'polypeptide(L)'
;MNNKCPTGLKSWFFYQRALANNEKPKSHSSMKTKLSEQVLKKILSVYQRLANSELLARCVSVKTQNANETIHSVIWNNCPEETFVSKKRLELVVISAVGEFNFDCLNNLRA
;
A
#
# COMPACT_ATOMS: atom_id res chain seq x y z
N MET A 1 -1.31 2.48 21.54
CA MET A 1 -1.99 2.25 20.26
C MET A 1 -3.30 3.04 20.10
N ASN A 2 -3.91 3.56 21.17
CA ASN A 2 -5.22 4.25 21.12
C ASN A 2 -5.21 5.63 20.45
N ASN A 3 -4.07 6.34 20.42
CA ASN A 3 -4.01 7.73 19.92
C ASN A 3 -3.87 7.85 18.38
N LYS A 4 -3.75 6.74 17.65
CA LYS A 4 -3.62 6.74 16.18
C LYS A 4 -4.93 6.42 15.47
N CYS A 5 -5.99 6.15 16.21
CA CYS A 5 -7.29 5.82 15.65
C CYS A 5 -8.09 7.10 15.37
N PRO A 6 -8.88 7.13 14.30
CA PRO A 6 -9.74 8.28 13.99
C PRO A 6 -10.70 8.53 15.15
N THR A 7 -10.97 9.80 15.45
CA THR A 7 -11.91 10.23 16.49
C THR A 7 -13.29 10.47 15.87
N GLY A 8 -14.34 10.43 16.70
CA GLY A 8 -15.69 10.84 16.31
C GLY A 8 -16.67 9.68 16.13
N LEU A 9 -17.93 10.03 15.91
CA LEU A 9 -19.08 9.12 15.86
C LEU A 9 -18.95 8.05 14.75
N LYS A 10 -18.24 8.38 13.68
CA LYS A 10 -17.98 7.48 12.54
C LYS A 10 -16.65 6.72 12.65
N SER A 11 -15.92 6.84 13.77
CA SER A 11 -14.66 6.10 13.95
C SER A 11 -14.91 4.60 13.84
N TRP A 12 -14.09 3.88 13.08
CA TRP A 12 -14.16 2.42 12.99
C TRP A 12 -13.70 1.74 14.29
N PHE A 13 -12.96 2.45 15.14
CA PHE A 13 -12.45 1.92 16.40
C PHE A 13 -13.49 2.12 17.51
N PHE A 14 -13.94 1.00 18.09
CA PHE A 14 -15.06 1.00 19.04
C PHE A 14 -14.83 1.88 20.28
N TYR A 15 -13.58 1.97 20.76
CA TYR A 15 -13.25 2.76 21.94
C TYR A 15 -13.43 4.27 21.67
N GLN A 16 -12.88 4.76 20.55
CA GLN A 16 -13.01 6.17 20.15
C GLN A 16 -14.46 6.53 19.82
N ARG A 17 -15.21 5.59 19.23
CA ARG A 17 -16.64 5.77 18.95
C ARG A 17 -17.46 5.87 20.24
N ALA A 18 -17.21 5.00 21.22
CA ALA A 18 -17.90 5.04 22.51
C ALA A 18 -17.62 6.36 23.25
N LEU A 19 -16.37 6.81 23.26
CA LEU A 19 -16.02 8.13 23.81
C LEU A 19 -16.76 9.27 23.09
N ALA A 20 -16.84 9.23 21.75
CA ALA A 20 -17.58 10.24 20.99
C ALA A 20 -19.10 10.22 21.24
N ASN A 21 -19.66 9.06 21.60
CA ASN A 21 -21.07 8.89 21.99
C ASN A 21 -21.34 9.23 23.47
N ASN A 22 -20.33 9.63 24.25
CA ASN A 22 -20.41 9.76 25.72
C ASN A 22 -20.80 8.44 26.43
N GLU A 23 -20.44 7.31 25.84
CA GLU A 23 -20.67 5.98 26.41
C GLU A 23 -19.38 5.44 27.05
N LYS A 24 -19.52 4.58 28.06
CA LYS A 24 -18.37 3.89 28.65
C LYS A 24 -17.84 2.84 27.66
N PRO A 25 -16.57 2.92 27.22
CA PRO A 25 -16.01 1.95 26.28
C PRO A 25 -16.00 0.54 26.87
N LYS A 26 -16.34 -0.45 26.05
CA LYS A 26 -16.26 -1.87 26.43
C LYS A 26 -14.81 -2.27 26.73
N SER A 27 -14.60 -3.24 27.61
CA SER A 27 -13.27 -3.79 27.85
C SER A 27 -12.76 -4.52 26.61
N HIS A 28 -11.47 -4.40 26.32
CA HIS A 28 -10.82 -5.21 25.29
C HIS A 28 -10.89 -6.71 25.62
N SER A 29 -11.08 -7.06 26.91
CA SER A 29 -11.23 -8.46 27.36
C SER A 29 -12.51 -9.14 26.85
N SER A 30 -13.55 -8.36 26.50
CA SER A 30 -14.81 -8.88 25.96
C SER A 30 -14.81 -9.03 24.44
N MET A 31 -13.69 -8.79 23.76
CA MET A 31 -13.58 -9.02 22.32
C MET A 31 -13.67 -10.52 22.00
N LYS A 32 -14.55 -10.86 21.06
CA LYS A 32 -14.86 -12.25 20.68
C LYS A 32 -13.70 -12.94 19.96
N THR A 33 -12.88 -12.18 19.24
CA THR A 33 -11.79 -12.74 18.42
C THR A 33 -10.45 -12.45 19.10
N LYS A 34 -10.03 -13.37 19.98
CA LYS A 34 -8.69 -13.31 20.59
C LYS A 34 -7.71 -14.05 19.68
N LEU A 35 -6.66 -13.35 19.26
CA LEU A 35 -5.56 -13.98 18.55
C LEU A 35 -4.68 -14.72 19.58
N SER A 36 -4.28 -15.96 19.30
CA SER A 36 -3.35 -16.67 20.19
C SER A 36 -1.97 -16.00 20.15
N GLU A 37 -1.22 -16.10 21.24
CA GLU A 37 0.11 -15.48 21.34
C GLU A 37 1.08 -16.01 20.27
N GLN A 38 0.98 -17.30 19.94
CA GLN A 38 1.76 -17.93 18.86
C GLN A 38 1.45 -17.32 17.49
N VAL A 39 0.18 -17.07 17.20
CA VAL A 39 -0.24 -16.46 15.92
C VAL A 39 0.15 -14.98 15.91
N LEU A 40 -0.04 -14.27 17.04
CA LEU A 40 0.37 -12.87 17.17
C LEU A 40 1.87 -12.71 16.92
N LYS A 41 2.71 -13.58 17.46
CA LYS A 41 4.17 -13.52 17.26
C LYS A 41 4.55 -13.63 15.78
N LYS A 42 3.85 -14.47 15.00
CA LYS A 42 4.09 -14.61 13.55
C LYS A 42 3.55 -13.43 12.75
N ILE A 43 2.37 -12.91 13.11
CA ILE A 43 1.74 -11.79 12.39
C ILE A 43 2.44 -10.47 12.70
N LEU A 44 2.86 -10.26 13.95
CA LEU A 44 3.45 -9.00 14.40
C LEU A 44 4.76 -8.71 13.69
N SER A 45 5.61 -9.71 13.46
CA SER A 45 6.86 -9.52 12.72
C SER A 45 6.60 -9.07 11.27
N VAL A 46 5.58 -9.64 10.62
CA VAL A 46 5.16 -9.23 9.27
C VAL A 46 4.58 -7.83 9.29
N TYR A 47 3.68 -7.55 10.24
CA TYR A 47 3.08 -6.23 10.42
C TYR A 47 4.13 -5.15 10.65
N GLN A 48 5.11 -5.36 11.53
CA GLN A 48 6.18 -4.40 11.80
C GLN A 48 7.04 -4.12 10.57
N ARG A 49 7.34 -5.16 9.78
CA ARG A 49 8.08 -5.00 8.53
C ARG A 49 7.28 -4.18 7.50
N LEU A 50 5.97 -4.42 7.40
CA LEU A 50 5.08 -3.67 6.51
C LEU A 50 4.78 -2.25 6.99
N ALA A 51 4.79 -2.03 8.31
CA ALA A 51 4.58 -0.73 8.93
C ALA A 51 5.88 0.11 9.03
N ASN A 52 6.95 -0.32 8.37
CA ASN A 52 8.20 0.43 8.29
C ASN A 52 7.96 1.78 7.58
N SER A 53 8.37 2.89 8.20
CA SER A 53 8.12 4.24 7.69
C SER A 53 8.74 4.51 6.31
N GLU A 54 9.90 3.92 6.01
CA GLU A 54 10.55 4.05 4.70
C GLU A 54 9.75 3.32 3.62
N LEU A 55 9.26 2.11 3.93
CA LEU A 55 8.37 1.36 3.03
C LEU A 55 7.05 2.11 2.81
N LEU A 56 6.46 2.64 3.88
CA LEU A 56 5.22 3.41 3.80
C LEU A 56 5.42 4.73 3.03
N ALA A 57 6.56 5.41 3.19
CA ALA A 57 6.85 6.64 2.45
C ALA A 57 6.86 6.41 0.92
N ARG A 58 7.30 5.22 0.46
CA ARG A 58 7.20 4.83 -0.95
C ARG A 58 5.76 4.62 -1.41
N CYS A 59 4.88 4.18 -0.51
CA CYS A 59 3.44 4.04 -0.80
C CYS A 59 2.70 5.38 -0.82
N VAL A 60 3.18 6.39 -0.10
CA VAL A 60 2.54 7.73 -0.04
C VAL A 60 2.67 8.49 -1.35
N SER A 61 3.69 8.22 -2.18
CA SER A 61 3.93 8.95 -3.43
C SER A 61 2.95 8.63 -4.57
N VAL A 62 1.85 7.92 -4.29
CA VAL A 62 0.83 7.53 -5.28
C VAL A 62 1.46 6.81 -6.47
N LYS A 63 1.86 5.56 -6.24
CA LYS A 63 1.91 4.57 -7.32
C LYS A 63 0.79 3.59 -7.02
N THR A 64 -0.34 3.74 -7.69
CA THR A 64 -1.40 2.77 -7.50
C THR A 64 -0.89 1.44 -8.04
N GLN A 65 -1.28 0.33 -7.40
CA GLN A 65 -1.24 -0.98 -8.08
C GLN A 65 -2.36 -1.04 -9.14
N ASN A 66 -2.59 0.05 -9.89
CA ASN A 66 -3.43 0.01 -11.06
C ASN A 66 -2.66 -0.78 -12.11
N ALA A 67 -3.29 -1.80 -12.71
CA ALA A 67 -2.68 -2.60 -13.75
C ALA A 67 -2.16 -1.72 -14.91
N ASN A 68 -2.79 -0.57 -15.15
CA ASN A 68 -2.39 0.42 -16.16
C ASN A 68 -1.15 1.24 -15.79
N GLU A 69 -0.69 1.23 -14.53
CA GLU A 69 0.55 1.90 -14.08
C GLU A 69 1.67 0.90 -13.83
N THR A 70 1.50 -0.36 -14.23
CA THR A 70 2.56 -1.36 -14.09
C THR A 70 3.61 -1.18 -15.17
N ILE A 71 4.86 -1.52 -14.85
CA ILE A 71 5.94 -1.59 -15.84
C ILE A 71 5.55 -2.45 -17.05
N HIS A 72 4.73 -3.47 -16.82
CA HIS A 72 4.21 -4.34 -17.87
C HIS A 72 3.31 -3.59 -18.86
N SER A 73 2.43 -2.72 -18.36
CA SER A 73 1.59 -1.88 -19.21
C SER A 73 2.41 -0.90 -20.04
N VAL A 74 3.49 -0.32 -19.48
CA VAL A 74 4.41 0.55 -20.22
C VAL A 74 5.15 -0.20 -21.32
N ILE A 75 5.63 -1.42 -21.02
CA ILE A 75 6.28 -2.29 -22.01
C ILE A 75 5.31 -2.62 -23.14
N TRP A 76 4.09 -3.05 -22.81
CA TRP A 76 3.08 -3.45 -23.79
C TRP A 76 2.53 -2.30 -24.65
N ASN A 77 2.46 -1.09 -24.09
CA ASN A 77 2.08 0.10 -24.86
C ASN A 77 3.12 0.43 -25.94
N ASN A 78 4.40 0.19 -25.67
CA ASN A 78 5.51 0.44 -26.60
C ASN A 78 5.82 -0.78 -27.51
N CYS A 79 5.52 -1.98 -27.02
CA CYS A 79 5.77 -3.26 -27.69
C CYS A 79 4.63 -4.23 -27.39
N PRO A 80 3.54 -4.20 -28.19
CA PRO A 80 2.41 -5.10 -28.00
C PRO A 80 2.82 -6.56 -28.08
N GLU A 81 2.28 -7.39 -27.19
CA GLU A 81 2.59 -8.83 -27.10
C GLU A 81 2.25 -9.59 -28.39
N GLU A 82 1.21 -9.13 -29.09
CA GLU A 82 0.75 -9.67 -30.37
C GLU A 82 1.72 -9.39 -31.55
N THR A 83 2.78 -8.60 -31.33
CA THR A 83 3.73 -8.23 -32.38
C THR A 83 5.10 -8.85 -32.17
N PHE A 84 5.59 -9.56 -33.19
CA PHE A 84 6.96 -10.06 -33.18
C PHE A 84 7.94 -8.91 -33.39
N VAL A 85 8.78 -8.65 -32.39
CA VAL A 85 9.87 -7.68 -32.45
C VAL A 85 11.23 -8.36 -32.31
N SER A 86 12.27 -7.72 -32.83
CA SER A 86 13.63 -8.20 -32.59
C SER A 86 14.00 -8.07 -31.11
N LYS A 87 14.82 -9.00 -30.62
CA LYS A 87 15.34 -9.00 -29.24
C LYS A 87 15.92 -7.64 -28.85
N LYS A 88 16.72 -7.04 -29.73
CA LYS A 88 17.36 -5.73 -29.52
C LYS A 88 16.33 -4.61 -29.30
N ARG A 89 15.21 -4.62 -30.03
CA ARG A 89 14.13 -3.65 -29.83
C ARG A 89 13.42 -3.86 -28.50
N LEU A 90 13.14 -5.12 -28.13
CA LEU A 90 12.52 -5.44 -26.85
C LEU A 90 13.40 -4.99 -25.67
N GLU A 91 14.71 -5.26 -25.72
CA GLU A 91 15.66 -4.82 -24.69
C GLU A 91 15.66 -3.30 -24.50
N LEU A 92 15.65 -2.53 -25.59
CA LEU A 92 15.57 -1.07 -25.52
C LEU A 92 14.26 -0.58 -24.89
N VAL A 93 13.13 -1.18 -25.26
CA VAL A 93 11.81 -0.83 -24.70
C VAL A 93 11.76 -1.15 -23.21
N VAL A 94 12.29 -2.29 -22.78
CA VAL A 94 12.35 -2.65 -21.35
C VAL A 94 13.23 -1.66 -20.58
N ILE A 95 14.40 -1.29 -21.09
CA ILE A 95 15.28 -0.30 -20.45
C ILE A 95 14.57 1.07 -20.34
N SER A 96 13.89 1.52 -21.40
CA SER A 96 13.10 2.76 -21.39
C SER A 96 11.98 2.70 -20.36
N ALA A 97 11.20 1.60 -20.35
CA ALA A 97 10.09 1.42 -19.43
C ALA A 97 10.54 1.37 -17.96
N VAL A 98 11.69 0.76 -17.66
CA VAL A 98 12.30 0.81 -16.32
C VAL A 98 12.69 2.24 -15.96
N GLY A 99 13.26 2.98 -16.92
CA GLY A 99 13.60 4.39 -16.78
C GLY A 99 12.38 5.25 -16.46
N GLU A 100 11.36 5.22 -17.32
CA GLU A 100 10.10 5.94 -17.16
C GLU A 100 9.42 5.59 -15.83
N PHE A 101 9.24 4.29 -15.53
CA PHE A 101 8.58 3.86 -14.30
C PHE A 101 9.31 4.33 -13.02
N ASN A 102 10.64 4.42 -13.06
CA ASN A 102 11.44 4.84 -11.91
C ASN A 102 11.65 6.35 -11.83
N PHE A 103 11.77 7.05 -12.97
CA PHE A 103 12.17 8.46 -13.04
C PHE A 103 11.06 9.44 -13.43
N ASP A 104 9.99 9.06 -14.13
CA ASP A 104 8.85 9.98 -14.41
C ASP A 104 8.04 10.34 -13.15
N CYS A 105 8.39 9.75 -12.02
CA CYS A 105 7.95 10.18 -10.70
C CYS A 105 8.52 11.56 -10.31
N LEU A 106 9.63 12.01 -10.91
CA LEU A 106 10.24 13.32 -10.63
C LEU A 106 9.58 14.48 -11.39
N ASN A 107 9.03 14.23 -12.58
CA ASN A 107 8.44 15.28 -13.41
C ASN A 107 6.99 15.60 -13.04
N ASN A 108 6.25 14.63 -12.50
CA ASN A 108 4.87 14.82 -12.03
C ASN A 108 4.76 15.42 -10.60
N LEU A 109 5.89 15.76 -9.96
CA LEU A 109 5.94 16.49 -8.68
C LEU A 109 6.01 18.02 -8.87
N ARG A 110 5.78 18.53 -10.08
CA ARG A 110 5.81 19.98 -10.42
C ARG A 110 4.54 20.51 -11.10
N ALA A 111 3.38 19.86 -10.91
CA ALA A 111 2.08 20.39 -11.31
C ALA A 111 1.18 20.61 -10.09
#